data_AF-A0A383A5N2-F1
#
_entry.id   AF-A0A383A5N2-F1
#
_cell.length_a   1.000
_cell.length_b   1.000
_cell.length_c   1.000
_cell.angle_alpha   90.00
_cell.angle_beta   90.00
_cell.angle_gamma   90.00
#
_symmetry.space_group_name_H-M   'P 1'
#
loop_
_entity.id
_entity.type
_entity.pdbx_description
1 polymer ?
#
loop_
_entity_poly.entity_id
_entity_poly.type
_entity_poly.pdbx_seq_one_letter_code
_entity_poly.pdbx_strand_id
1 'polypeptide(L)'
;MTIDQISIFSIIILTFILFIWGKWRYDIVSIIALCVLFIADQVLGGEKSSLIMEPSNIFLGFGHPAVITVAAVLIISRALCNSGVVDIISRQITPLSKYQIAHISSLSGVVSIFSAIMNNVGALALMLPVALKTSVKQKRSPSVLLMPLAFASILGGMITMIGTPPNIIISTLRETQYMELKTQAIENNNSSAAKYLVSQNIDVEQFHPEPFGMLDFSPVGGIIAILGVLFVALIGWRLIPKESYK
;
A
#
# COMPACT_ATOMS: atom_id res chain seq x y z
N MET A 1 4.20 -31.51 -5.39
CA MET A 1 4.26 -30.43 -4.39
C MET A 1 4.69 -31.04 -3.07
N THR A 2 5.58 -30.38 -2.35
CA THR A 2 5.96 -30.84 -1.00
C THR A 2 4.77 -30.70 -0.04
N ILE A 3 4.79 -31.45 1.06
CA ILE A 3 3.78 -31.33 2.12
C ILE A 3 3.72 -29.88 2.63
N ASP A 4 4.89 -29.26 2.80
CA ASP A 4 5.03 -27.87 3.24
C ASP A 4 4.34 -26.91 2.27
N GLN A 5 4.52 -27.09 0.96
CA GLN A 5 3.84 -26.28 -0.05
C GLN A 5 2.32 -26.44 0.05
N ILE A 6 1.82 -27.68 0.13
CA ILE A 6 0.36 -27.93 0.21
C ILE A 6 -0.23 -27.28 1.46
N SER A 7 0.44 -27.40 2.60
CA SER A 7 0.02 -26.78 3.87
C SER A 7 -0.01 -25.27 3.78
N ILE A 8 1.05 -24.64 3.27
CA ILE A 8 1.13 -23.18 3.10
C ILE A 8 0.03 -22.68 2.15
N PHE A 9 -0.14 -23.31 0.99
CA PHE A 9 -1.19 -22.93 0.04
C PHE A 9 -2.59 -23.05 0.65
N SER A 10 -2.84 -24.12 1.41
CA SER A 10 -4.12 -24.34 2.08
C SER A 10 -4.41 -23.25 3.11
N ILE A 11 -3.42 -22.89 3.93
CA ILE A 11 -3.52 -21.82 4.92
C ILE A 11 -3.81 -20.49 4.21
N ILE A 12 -3.02 -20.14 3.19
CA ILE A 12 -3.19 -18.89 2.43
C ILE A 12 -4.59 -18.80 1.80
N ILE A 13 -5.06 -19.86 1.14
CA ILE A 13 -6.39 -19.89 0.52
C ILE A 13 -7.48 -19.70 1.57
N LEU A 14 -7.38 -20.39 2.71
CA LEU A 14 -8.35 -20.25 3.80
C LEU A 14 -8.37 -18.82 4.36
N THR A 15 -7.20 -18.22 4.58
CA THR A 15 -7.06 -16.85 5.05
C THR A 15 -7.70 -15.87 4.05
N PHE A 16 -7.47 -16.03 2.75
CA PHE A 16 -8.10 -15.20 1.72
C PHE A 16 -9.62 -15.35 1.70
N ILE A 17 -10.14 -16.57 1.82
CA ILE A 17 -11.59 -16.80 1.90
C ILE A 17 -12.18 -16.07 3.12
N LEU A 18 -11.53 -16.15 4.28
CA LEU A 18 -11.97 -15.46 5.49
C LEU A 18 -11.93 -13.93 5.33
N PHE A 19 -10.92 -13.38 4.67
CA PHE A 19 -10.85 -11.96 4.35
C PHE A 19 -11.96 -11.52 3.41
N ILE A 20 -12.26 -12.30 2.37
CA ILE A 20 -13.34 -12.01 1.41
C ILE A 20 -14.71 -12.11 2.10
N TRP A 21 -14.89 -13.06 3.02
CA TRP A 21 -16.14 -13.23 3.75
C TRP A 21 -16.46 -12.02 4.64
N GLY A 22 -15.45 -11.35 5.21
CA GLY A 22 -15.62 -10.06 5.90
C GLY A 22 -16.48 -10.10 7.17
N LYS A 23 -16.83 -11.29 7.68
CA LYS A 23 -17.59 -11.48 8.93
C LYS A 23 -16.76 -11.19 10.18
N TRP A 24 -15.46 -11.51 10.13
CA TRP A 24 -14.54 -11.36 11.24
C TRP A 24 -13.59 -10.20 10.96
N ARG A 25 -13.14 -9.52 12.03
CA ARG A 25 -12.14 -8.46 11.89
C ARG A 25 -10.83 -9.04 11.34
N TYR A 26 -10.17 -8.28 10.47
CA TYR A 26 -8.98 -8.73 9.76
C TYR A 26 -7.82 -9.10 10.69
N ASP A 27 -7.67 -8.41 11.82
CA ASP A 27 -6.68 -8.71 12.85
C ASP A 27 -6.89 -10.10 13.47
N ILE A 28 -8.15 -10.46 13.76
CA ILE A 28 -8.51 -11.79 14.28
C ILE A 28 -8.18 -12.87 13.25
N VAL A 29 -8.52 -12.65 11.98
CA VAL A 29 -8.23 -13.61 10.91
C VAL A 29 -6.72 -13.84 10.77
N SER A 30 -5.91 -12.78 10.83
CA SER A 30 -4.44 -12.89 10.77
C SER A 30 -3.85 -13.66 11.95
N ILE A 31 -4.36 -13.45 13.18
CA ILE A 31 -3.92 -14.20 14.37
C ILE A 31 -4.28 -15.67 14.24
N ILE A 32 -5.49 -15.99 13.76
CA ILE A 32 -5.91 -17.38 13.52
C ILE A 32 -5.01 -18.05 12.49
N ALA A 33 -4.68 -17.36 11.39
CA ALA A 33 -3.77 -17.88 10.37
C ALA A 33 -2.38 -18.19 10.94
N LEU A 34 -1.85 -17.31 11.79
CA LEU A 34 -0.56 -17.51 12.48
C LEU A 34 -0.61 -18.72 13.42
N CYS A 35 -1.68 -18.85 14.22
CA CYS A 35 -1.87 -20.00 15.10
C CYS A 35 -2.02 -21.30 14.32
N VAL A 36 -2.77 -21.30 13.21
CA VAL A 36 -2.93 -22.46 12.33
C VAL A 36 -1.58 -22.85 11.72
N LEU A 37 -0.76 -21.88 11.28
CA LEU A 37 0.59 -22.15 10.79
C LEU A 37 1.46 -22.83 11.86
N PHE A 38 1.46 -22.29 13.08
CA PHE A 38 2.21 -22.88 14.20
C PHE A 38 1.73 -24.29 14.56
N ILE A 39 0.42 -24.51 14.64
CA ILE A 39 -0.15 -25.82 14.95
C ILE A 39 0.12 -26.81 13.81
N ALA A 40 -0.01 -26.38 12.55
CA ALA A 40 0.29 -27.21 11.39
C ALA A 40 1.77 -27.63 11.40
N ASP A 41 2.68 -26.71 11.71
CA ASP A 41 4.09 -27.01 11.89
C ASP A 41 4.33 -27.97 13.07
N GLN A 42 3.69 -27.81 14.22
CA GLN A 42 3.83 -28.77 15.33
C GLN A 42 3.27 -30.17 15.02
N VAL A 43 2.19 -30.26 14.24
CA VAL A 43 1.54 -31.54 13.89
C VAL A 43 2.28 -32.26 12.76
N LEU A 44 2.84 -31.51 11.81
CA LEU A 44 3.57 -32.05 10.64
C LEU A 44 5.09 -32.10 10.86
N GLY A 45 5.60 -31.31 11.79
CA GLY A 45 7.01 -31.06 12.11
C GLY A 45 7.61 -32.16 12.97
N GLY A 46 7.89 -33.29 12.32
CA GLY A 46 8.97 -34.22 12.66
C GLY A 46 10.03 -34.21 11.55
N GLU A 47 10.74 -35.33 11.33
CA GLU A 47 11.82 -35.50 10.32
C GLU A 47 11.46 -35.18 8.84
N LYS A 48 10.23 -34.75 8.52
CA LYS A 48 9.71 -34.66 7.15
C LYS A 48 9.23 -33.27 6.70
N SER A 49 9.21 -32.26 7.57
CA SER A 49 8.62 -30.96 7.23
C SER A 49 9.38 -29.82 7.92
N SER A 50 9.66 -28.75 7.17
CA SER A 50 10.34 -27.53 7.61
C SER A 50 9.42 -26.33 7.32
N LEU A 51 8.16 -26.41 7.77
CA LEU A 51 7.18 -25.34 7.65
C LEU A 51 7.65 -24.06 8.38
N ILE A 52 8.23 -24.22 9.56
CA ILE A 52 8.90 -23.17 10.31
C ILE A 52 10.33 -23.61 10.60
N MET A 53 11.32 -22.97 9.97
CA MET A 53 12.74 -23.28 10.22
C MET A 53 13.16 -22.99 11.66
N GLU A 54 12.68 -21.88 12.22
CA GLU A 54 13.02 -21.45 13.57
C GLU A 54 11.76 -20.90 14.28
N PRO A 55 11.30 -21.49 15.38
CA PRO A 55 10.09 -21.03 16.08
C PRO A 55 10.17 -19.58 16.59
N SER A 56 11.39 -19.09 16.88
CA SER A 56 11.67 -17.70 17.23
C SER A 56 11.28 -16.71 16.12
N ASN A 57 11.31 -17.15 14.86
CA ASN A 57 11.11 -16.29 13.69
C ASN A 57 9.64 -16.05 13.35
N ILE A 58 8.70 -16.78 13.98
CA ILE A 58 7.26 -16.71 13.65
C ILE A 58 6.65 -15.31 13.89
N PHE A 59 7.21 -14.55 14.82
CA PHE A 59 6.76 -13.20 15.16
C PHE A 59 7.56 -12.09 14.46
N LEU A 60 8.56 -12.40 13.64
CA LEU A 60 9.39 -11.38 12.97
C LEU A 60 8.56 -10.46 12.05
N GLY A 61 7.44 -10.95 11.52
CA GLY A 61 6.52 -10.16 10.72
C GLY A 61 5.96 -8.92 11.45
N PHE A 62 5.83 -8.95 12.78
CA PHE A 62 5.38 -7.79 13.57
C PHE A 62 6.42 -6.66 13.61
N GLY A 63 7.71 -7.01 13.50
CA GLY A 63 8.83 -6.06 13.47
C GLY A 63 9.20 -5.61 12.05
N HIS A 64 8.47 -6.05 11.03
CA HIS A 64 8.80 -5.71 9.64
C HIS A 64 8.73 -4.19 9.40
N PRO A 65 9.72 -3.57 8.74
CA PRO A 65 9.75 -2.13 8.50
C PRO A 65 8.43 -1.57 7.94
N ALA A 66 7.80 -2.28 7.00
CA ALA A 66 6.50 -1.88 6.44
C ALA A 66 5.38 -1.75 7.49
N VAL A 67 5.32 -2.62 8.50
CA VAL A 67 4.31 -2.55 9.58
C VAL A 67 4.55 -1.29 10.43
N ILE A 68 5.80 -1.04 10.79
CA ILE A 68 6.22 0.14 11.55
C ILE A 68 5.92 1.42 10.77
N THR A 69 6.23 1.46 9.48
CA THR A 69 5.93 2.61 8.61
C THR A 69 4.44 2.91 8.56
N VAL A 70 3.59 1.89 8.39
CA VAL A 70 2.12 2.08 8.37
C VAL A 70 1.64 2.65 9.71
N ALA A 71 2.11 2.10 10.84
CA ALA A 71 1.76 2.60 12.17
C ALA A 71 2.17 4.07 12.36
N ALA A 72 3.40 4.42 11.98
CA ALA A 72 3.90 5.80 12.05
C ALA A 72 3.07 6.76 11.20
N VAL A 73 2.70 6.36 9.97
CA VAL A 73 1.88 7.20 9.09
C VAL A 73 0.46 7.41 9.65
N LEU A 74 -0.15 6.40 10.29
CA LEU A 74 -1.45 6.57 10.97
C LEU A 74 -1.36 7.55 12.14
N ILE A 75 -0.27 7.53 12.91
CA ILE A 75 -0.01 8.50 13.99
C ILE A 75 0.12 9.92 13.41
N ILE A 76 0.93 10.09 12.35
CA ILE A 76 1.11 11.38 11.66
C ILE A 76 -0.24 11.90 11.12
N SER A 77 -1.04 11.04 10.50
CA SER A 77 -2.38 11.40 10.03
C SER A 77 -3.25 11.94 11.16
N ARG A 78 -3.25 11.29 12.33
CA ARG A 78 -4.03 11.74 13.48
C ARG A 78 -3.49 13.06 14.06
N ALA A 79 -2.17 13.23 14.13
CA ALA A 79 -1.54 14.46 14.58
C ALA A 79 -1.91 15.64 13.66
N LEU A 80 -1.88 15.43 12.34
CA LEU A 80 -2.31 16.41 11.35
C LEU A 80 -3.78 16.77 11.51
N CYS A 81 -4.67 15.79 11.69
CA CYS A 81 -6.09 16.03 11.97
C CYS A 81 -6.29 16.91 13.22
N ASN A 82 -5.50 16.69 14.27
CA ASN A 82 -5.60 17.44 15.53
C ASN A 82 -4.95 18.84 15.47
N SER A 83 -4.04 19.09 14.52
CA SER A 83 -3.32 20.36 14.37
C SER A 83 -4.14 21.50 13.75
N GLY A 84 -5.36 21.23 13.30
CA GLY A 84 -6.20 22.22 12.59
C GLY A 84 -5.86 22.38 11.10
N VAL A 85 -4.96 21.57 10.54
CA VAL A 85 -4.62 21.61 9.10
C VAL A 85 -5.85 21.43 8.21
N VAL A 86 -6.83 20.66 8.67
CA VAL A 86 -8.12 20.41 8.00
C VAL A 86 -8.86 21.72 7.71
N ASP A 87 -8.87 22.66 8.65
CA ASP A 87 -9.55 23.95 8.47
C ASP A 87 -8.82 24.85 7.48
N ILE A 88 -7.48 24.81 7.49
CA ILE A 88 -6.64 25.53 6.53
C ILE A 88 -6.93 25.02 5.11
N ILE A 89 -6.88 23.70 4.91
CA ILE A 89 -7.15 23.06 3.62
C ILE A 89 -8.58 23.36 3.17
N SER A 90 -9.56 23.24 4.06
CA SER A 90 -10.95 23.53 3.75
C SER A 90 -11.16 24.97 3.28
N ARG A 91 -10.48 25.94 3.92
CA ARG A 91 -10.53 27.35 3.51
C ARG A 91 -9.93 27.56 2.11
N GLN A 92 -8.84 26.87 1.78
CA GLN A 92 -8.21 26.95 0.45
C GLN A 92 -9.05 26.27 -0.65
N ILE A 93 -9.74 25.18 -0.33
CA ILE A 93 -10.57 24.43 -1.30
C ILE A 93 -11.93 25.11 -1.52
N THR A 94 -12.46 25.80 -0.50
CA THR A 94 -13.76 26.51 -0.57
C THR A 94 -13.94 27.37 -1.83
N PRO A 95 -13.02 28.27 -2.25
CA PRO A 95 -13.20 29.06 -3.47
C PRO A 95 -13.32 28.22 -4.75
N LEU A 96 -12.65 27.07 -4.79
CA LEU A 96 -12.67 26.13 -5.92
C LEU A 96 -13.93 25.25 -5.93
N SER A 97 -14.72 25.27 -4.85
CA SER A 97 -15.91 24.43 -4.73
C SER A 97 -17.15 24.93 -5.49
N LYS A 98 -17.09 26.15 -6.08
CA LYS A 98 -18.23 26.77 -6.78
C LYS A 98 -18.77 25.87 -7.90
N TYR A 99 -17.89 25.34 -8.75
CA TYR A 99 -18.27 24.42 -9.83
C TYR A 99 -17.93 22.99 -9.46
N GLN A 100 -18.77 22.02 -9.87
CA GLN A 100 -18.61 20.62 -9.47
C GLN A 100 -17.29 20.01 -9.93
N ILE A 101 -16.91 20.25 -11.18
CA ILE A 101 -15.63 19.75 -11.72
C ILE A 101 -14.47 20.36 -10.96
N ALA A 102 -14.48 21.66 -10.69
CA ALA A 102 -13.42 22.33 -9.92
C ALA A 102 -13.34 21.83 -8.47
N HIS A 103 -14.48 21.51 -7.86
CA HIS A 103 -14.57 20.95 -6.50
C HIS A 103 -13.96 19.54 -6.44
N ILE A 104 -14.32 18.67 -7.38
CA ILE A 104 -13.77 17.32 -7.47
C ILE A 104 -12.28 17.37 -7.80
N SER A 105 -11.88 18.20 -8.77
CA SER A 105 -10.48 18.34 -9.19
C SER A 105 -9.58 18.82 -8.06
N SER A 106 -10.02 19.83 -7.30
CA SER A 106 -9.24 20.38 -6.17
C SER A 106 -9.09 19.36 -5.03
N LEU A 107 -10.18 18.67 -4.65
CA LEU A 107 -10.12 17.60 -3.65
C LEU A 107 -9.22 16.45 -4.11
N SER A 108 -9.37 16.01 -5.37
CA SER A 108 -8.61 14.90 -5.94
C SER A 108 -7.12 15.22 -6.07
N GLY A 109 -6.77 16.44 -6.50
CA GLY A 109 -5.38 16.88 -6.58
C GLY A 109 -4.71 16.95 -5.22
N VAL A 110 -5.36 17.57 -4.23
CA VAL A 110 -4.80 17.70 -2.88
C VAL A 110 -4.63 16.33 -2.22
N VAL A 111 -5.64 15.46 -2.28
CA VAL A 111 -5.53 14.12 -1.68
C VAL A 111 -4.48 13.27 -2.39
N SER A 112 -4.33 13.40 -3.71
CA SER A 112 -3.30 12.67 -4.46
C SER A 112 -1.88 13.09 -4.02
N ILE A 113 -1.64 14.40 -3.85
CA ILE A 113 -0.35 14.91 -3.38
C ILE A 113 -0.07 14.44 -1.96
N PHE A 114 -1.07 14.51 -1.06
CA PHE A 114 -0.90 14.05 0.30
C PHE A 114 -0.64 12.55 0.33
N SER A 115 -1.42 11.77 -0.42
CA SER A 115 -1.25 10.32 -0.49
C SER A 115 0.14 9.91 -0.98
N ALA A 116 0.73 10.68 -1.90
CA ALA A 116 2.11 10.48 -2.36
C ALA A 116 3.17 10.70 -1.27
N ILE A 117 2.89 11.46 -0.21
CA ILE A 117 3.88 11.77 0.84
C ILE A 117 3.69 10.88 2.06
N MET A 118 2.46 10.45 2.33
CA MET A 118 2.11 9.65 3.51
C MET A 118 1.55 8.28 3.10
N ASN A 119 0.26 8.02 3.31
CA ASN A 119 -0.42 6.85 2.79
C ASN A 119 -1.88 7.16 2.44
N ASN A 120 -2.49 6.27 1.67
CA ASN A 120 -3.86 6.42 1.17
C ASN A 120 -4.89 6.64 2.29
N VAL A 121 -4.75 5.94 3.42
CA VAL A 121 -5.70 5.96 4.54
C VAL A 121 -5.62 7.30 5.28
N GLY A 122 -4.41 7.76 5.56
CA GLY A 122 -4.14 8.99 6.29
C GLY A 122 -4.51 10.23 5.49
N ALA A 123 -4.21 10.24 4.20
CA ALA A 123 -4.61 11.32 3.29
C ALA A 123 -6.14 11.38 3.17
N LEU A 124 -6.81 10.24 3.04
CA LEU A 124 -8.28 10.18 2.98
C LEU A 124 -8.91 10.61 4.31
N ALA A 125 -8.37 10.21 5.45
CA ALA A 125 -8.88 10.62 6.77
C ALA A 125 -8.81 12.14 6.98
N LEU A 126 -7.75 12.80 6.48
CA LEU A 126 -7.61 14.26 6.51
C LEU A 126 -8.61 14.95 5.60
N MET A 127 -8.85 14.39 4.42
CA MET A 127 -9.66 15.02 3.38
C MET A 127 -11.16 14.72 3.49
N LEU A 128 -11.54 13.61 4.12
CA LEU A 128 -12.93 13.22 4.36
C LEU A 128 -13.76 14.32 5.04
N PRO A 129 -13.35 14.89 6.19
CA PRO A 129 -14.11 15.98 6.82
C PRO A 129 -14.18 17.24 5.93
N VAL A 130 -13.12 17.53 5.15
CA VAL A 130 -13.11 18.66 4.21
C VAL A 130 -14.11 18.44 3.08
N ALA A 131 -14.16 17.24 2.52
CA ALA A 131 -15.08 16.85 1.46
C ALA A 131 -16.54 16.93 1.94
N LEU A 132 -16.84 16.42 3.14
CA LEU A 132 -18.17 16.50 3.75
C LEU A 132 -18.60 17.93 4.06
N LYS A 133 -17.72 18.73 4.69
CA LYS A 133 -17.99 20.14 5.05
C LYS A 133 -18.29 20.97 3.80
N THR A 134 -17.51 20.77 2.74
CA THR A 134 -17.69 21.51 1.48
C THR A 134 -18.84 20.97 0.63
N SER A 135 -19.19 19.68 0.72
CA SER A 135 -20.37 19.12 0.04
C SER A 135 -21.66 19.72 0.60
N VAL A 136 -21.79 19.77 1.93
CA VAL A 136 -22.95 20.35 2.63
C VAL A 136 -23.07 21.84 2.30
N LYS A 137 -21.96 22.59 2.38
CA LYS A 137 -21.93 24.02 2.04
C LYS A 137 -22.41 24.31 0.61
N GLN A 138 -22.07 23.43 -0.34
CA GLN A 138 -22.48 23.57 -1.75
C GLN A 138 -23.77 22.82 -2.10
N LYS A 139 -24.48 22.26 -1.11
CA LYS A 139 -25.71 21.47 -1.30
C LYS A 139 -25.54 20.33 -2.33
N ARG A 140 -24.42 19.61 -2.25
CA ARG A 140 -24.09 18.47 -3.12
C ARG A 140 -24.11 17.16 -2.33
N SER A 141 -24.51 16.08 -3.01
CA SER A 141 -24.38 14.73 -2.45
C SER A 141 -22.92 14.42 -2.13
N PRO A 142 -22.59 13.96 -0.89
CA PRO A 142 -21.25 13.55 -0.52
C PRO A 142 -20.64 12.51 -1.45
N SER A 143 -21.43 11.54 -1.92
CA SER A 143 -20.94 10.41 -2.73
C SER A 143 -20.25 10.86 -4.03
N VAL A 144 -20.70 11.98 -4.61
CA VAL A 144 -20.12 12.58 -5.82
C VAL A 144 -18.70 13.11 -5.58
N LEU A 145 -18.33 13.42 -4.32
CA LEU A 145 -16.99 13.87 -3.95
C LEU A 145 -16.17 12.75 -3.30
N LEU A 146 -16.78 11.91 -2.47
CA LEU A 146 -16.07 10.87 -1.71
C LEU A 146 -15.52 9.76 -2.58
N MET A 147 -16.24 9.34 -3.62
CA MET A 147 -15.74 8.28 -4.51
C MET A 147 -14.54 8.78 -5.35
N PRO A 148 -14.58 9.96 -6.00
CA PRO A 148 -13.40 10.53 -6.64
C PRO A 148 -12.22 10.73 -5.68
N LEU A 149 -12.48 11.20 -4.47
CA LEU A 149 -11.47 11.37 -3.42
C LEU A 149 -10.77 10.05 -3.08
N ALA A 150 -11.53 8.96 -2.95
CA ALA A 150 -10.98 7.64 -2.68
C ALA A 150 -10.07 7.13 -3.81
N PHE A 151 -10.52 7.23 -5.07
CA PHE A 151 -9.69 6.84 -6.22
C PHE A 151 -8.44 7.72 -6.34
N ALA A 152 -8.56 9.03 -6.20
CA ALA A 152 -7.44 9.94 -6.26
C ALA A 152 -6.42 9.68 -5.14
N SER A 153 -6.87 9.27 -3.95
CA SER A 153 -5.98 8.84 -2.87
C SER A 153 -5.16 7.61 -3.26
N ILE A 154 -5.79 6.58 -3.85
CA ILE A 154 -5.09 5.38 -4.32
C ILE A 154 -4.09 5.73 -5.42
N LEU A 155 -4.49 6.57 -6.38
CA LEU A 155 -3.66 7.02 -7.48
C LEU A 155 -2.42 7.78 -6.98
N GLY A 156 -2.58 8.67 -6.00
CA GLY A 156 -1.46 9.40 -5.40
C GLY A 156 -0.45 8.50 -4.69
N GLY A 157 -0.92 7.45 -4.01
CA GLY A 157 -0.04 6.50 -3.32
C GLY A 157 0.88 5.69 -4.24
N MET A 158 0.61 5.67 -5.55
CA MET A 158 1.48 5.03 -6.54
C MET A 158 2.70 5.87 -6.93
N ILE A 159 2.74 7.16 -6.58
CA ILE A 159 3.81 8.07 -6.99
C ILE A 159 5.14 7.77 -6.28
N THR A 160 5.10 7.40 -5.00
CA THR A 160 6.32 7.21 -4.19
C THR A 160 6.38 5.84 -3.54
N MET A 161 7.59 5.48 -3.08
CA MET A 161 7.82 4.25 -2.32
C MET A 161 7.03 4.21 -1.00
N ILE A 162 6.88 5.36 -0.32
CA ILE A 162 6.22 5.44 1.01
C ILE A 162 4.69 5.39 0.89
N GLY A 163 4.13 5.82 -0.24
CA GLY A 163 2.70 6.02 -0.43
C GLY A 163 1.83 4.79 -0.13
N THR A 164 2.35 3.56 -0.33
CA THR A 164 1.60 2.34 -0.02
C THR A 164 2.45 1.21 0.53
N PRO A 165 1.89 0.33 1.39
CA PRO A 165 2.62 -0.83 1.92
C PRO A 165 3.21 -1.76 0.85
N PRO A 166 2.52 -2.08 -0.27
CA PRO A 166 3.10 -2.88 -1.34
C PRO A 166 4.40 -2.30 -1.92
N ASN A 167 4.48 -0.97 -2.09
CA ASN A 167 5.69 -0.30 -2.60
C ASN A 167 6.86 -0.41 -1.61
N ILE A 168 6.58 -0.32 -0.31
CA ILE A 168 7.59 -0.55 0.74
C ILE A 168 8.07 -2.00 0.71
N ILE A 169 7.14 -2.96 0.66
CA ILE A 169 7.46 -4.39 0.68
C ILE A 169 8.31 -4.79 -0.53
N ILE A 170 7.94 -4.35 -1.74
CA ILE A 170 8.72 -4.68 -2.93
C ILE A 170 10.11 -4.01 -2.91
N SER A 171 10.21 -2.82 -2.30
CA SER A 171 11.48 -2.12 -2.10
C SER A 171 12.43 -2.90 -1.19
N THR A 172 11.95 -3.36 -0.04
CA THR A 172 12.74 -4.20 0.88
C THR A 172 13.06 -5.57 0.28
N LEU A 173 12.14 -6.13 -0.52
CA LEU A 173 12.34 -7.43 -1.17
C LEU A 173 13.44 -7.35 -2.25
N ARG A 174 13.48 -6.25 -3.02
CA ARG A 174 14.52 -6.03 -4.03
C ARG A 174 15.92 -6.06 -3.43
N GLU A 175 16.13 -5.33 -2.34
CA GLU A 175 17.41 -5.29 -1.62
C GLU A 175 17.83 -6.70 -1.19
N THR A 176 16.90 -7.42 -0.55
CA THR A 176 17.13 -8.81 -0.08
C THR A 176 17.51 -9.74 -1.23
N GLN A 177 16.76 -9.70 -2.34
CA GLN A 177 17.05 -10.53 -3.52
C GLN A 177 18.39 -10.17 -4.18
N TYR A 178 18.75 -8.89 -4.22
CA TYR A 178 20.04 -8.45 -4.77
C TYR A 178 21.22 -8.85 -3.88
N MET A 179 21.06 -8.86 -2.56
CA MET A 179 22.05 -9.40 -1.63
C MET A 179 22.26 -10.90 -1.83
N GLU A 180 21.18 -11.65 -2.06
CA GLU A 180 21.25 -13.08 -2.34
C GLU A 180 21.96 -13.37 -3.67
N LEU A 181 21.59 -12.65 -4.74
CA LEU A 181 22.24 -12.76 -6.05
C LEU A 181 23.74 -12.41 -5.99
N LYS A 182 24.10 -11.36 -5.25
CA LYS A 182 25.51 -10.97 -5.05
C LYS A 182 26.28 -12.08 -4.34
N THR A 183 25.74 -12.61 -3.24
CA THR A 183 26.37 -13.70 -2.48
C THR A 183 26.60 -14.93 -3.35
N GLN A 184 25.58 -15.37 -4.10
CA GLN A 184 25.69 -16.52 -5.01
C GLN A 184 26.71 -16.30 -6.14
N ALA A 185 26.81 -15.06 -6.65
CA ALA A 185 27.76 -14.72 -7.69
C ALA A 185 29.22 -14.72 -7.18
N ILE A 186 29.45 -14.24 -5.96
CA ILE A 186 30.78 -14.26 -5.31
C ILE A 186 31.22 -15.68 -4.98
N GLU A 187 30.30 -16.52 -4.47
CA GLU A 187 30.60 -17.91 -4.13
C GLU A 187 30.91 -18.75 -5.38
N ASN A 188 30.24 -18.48 -6.50
CA ASN A 188 30.40 -19.25 -7.72
C ASN A 188 30.24 -18.38 -8.98
N ASN A 189 31.36 -18.08 -9.63
CA ASN A 189 31.42 -17.32 -10.89
C ASN A 189 30.67 -17.98 -12.07
N ASN A 190 30.36 -19.27 -11.99
CA ASN A 190 29.59 -19.99 -13.01
C ASN A 190 28.09 -20.11 -12.68
N SER A 191 27.65 -19.57 -11.54
CA SER A 191 26.25 -19.57 -11.13
C SER A 191 25.37 -18.79 -12.12
N SER A 192 24.07 -19.11 -12.13
CA SER A 192 23.07 -18.34 -12.90
C SER A 192 23.02 -16.88 -12.46
N ALA A 193 23.26 -16.61 -11.17
CA ALA A 193 23.33 -15.25 -10.61
C ALA A 193 24.52 -14.45 -11.17
N ALA A 194 25.71 -15.04 -11.22
CA ALA A 194 26.88 -14.41 -11.83
C ALA A 194 26.64 -14.08 -13.32
N LYS A 195 26.09 -15.03 -14.08
CA LYS A 195 25.73 -14.80 -15.50
C LYS A 195 24.68 -13.70 -15.67
N TYR A 196 23.69 -13.65 -14.77
CA TYR A 196 22.68 -12.60 -14.76
C TYR A 196 23.30 -11.22 -14.53
N LEU A 197 24.14 -11.05 -13.50
CA LEU A 197 24.80 -9.77 -13.20
C LEU A 197 25.72 -9.31 -14.34
N VAL A 198 26.49 -10.23 -14.93
CA VAL A 198 27.33 -9.94 -16.11
C VAL A 198 26.47 -9.52 -17.31
N SER A 199 25.32 -10.17 -17.54
CA SER A 199 24.41 -9.79 -18.63
C SER A 199 23.80 -8.39 -18.47
N GLN A 200 23.73 -7.89 -17.24
CA GLN A 200 23.26 -6.54 -16.91
C GLN A 200 24.40 -5.51 -16.88
N ASN A 201 25.63 -5.89 -17.26
CA ASN A 201 26.84 -5.07 -17.13
C ASN A 201 27.10 -4.59 -15.69
N ILE A 202 26.76 -5.42 -14.69
CA ILE A 202 26.99 -5.12 -13.28
C ILE A 202 28.27 -5.81 -12.82
N ASP A 203 29.22 -5.02 -12.30
CA ASP A 203 30.40 -5.54 -11.62
C ASP A 203 30.01 -6.05 -10.22
N VAL A 204 30.20 -7.35 -9.98
CA VAL A 204 29.77 -8.03 -8.75
C VAL A 204 30.48 -7.46 -7.51
N GLU A 205 31.75 -7.05 -7.62
CA GLU A 205 32.50 -6.53 -6.48
C GLU A 205 32.01 -5.13 -6.09
N GLN A 206 31.71 -4.30 -7.08
CA GLN A 206 31.23 -2.92 -6.90
C GLN A 206 29.71 -2.80 -6.74
N PHE A 207 28.96 -3.90 -6.93
CA PHE A 207 27.51 -3.89 -6.82
C PHE A 207 27.07 -3.72 -5.37
N HIS A 208 26.35 -2.65 -5.07
CA HIS A 208 25.73 -2.43 -3.76
C HIS A 208 24.22 -2.63 -3.89
N PRO A 209 23.67 -3.73 -3.36
CA PRO A 209 22.23 -3.94 -3.27
C PRO A 209 21.58 -2.81 -2.46
N GLU A 210 20.61 -2.14 -3.07
CA GLU A 210 19.85 -1.08 -2.43
C GLU A 210 18.35 -1.29 -2.65
N PRO A 211 17.52 -0.84 -1.69
CA PRO A 211 16.08 -0.77 -1.88
C PRO A 211 15.73 0.26 -2.97
N PHE A 212 14.48 0.26 -3.44
CA PHE A 212 14.00 1.37 -4.27
C PHE A 212 14.06 2.69 -3.50
N GLY A 213 14.61 3.72 -4.15
CA GLY A 213 14.59 5.08 -3.67
C GLY A 213 13.17 5.64 -3.58
N MET A 214 13.01 6.74 -2.83
CA MET A 214 11.70 7.35 -2.59
C MET A 214 10.95 7.69 -3.89
N LEU A 215 11.67 8.14 -4.91
CA LEU A 215 11.10 8.63 -6.18
C LEU A 215 11.23 7.63 -7.34
N ASP A 216 11.77 6.43 -7.13
CA ASP A 216 11.96 5.44 -8.20
C ASP A 216 10.63 5.00 -8.85
N PHE A 217 9.52 5.10 -8.10
CA PHE A 217 8.17 4.84 -8.59
C PHE A 217 7.58 6.02 -9.37
N SER A 218 8.13 7.23 -9.25
CA SER A 218 7.52 8.47 -9.75
C SER A 218 7.36 8.52 -11.27
N PRO A 219 8.28 8.01 -12.11
CA PRO A 219 8.11 8.08 -13.57
C PRO A 219 6.83 7.36 -14.03
N VAL A 220 6.55 6.18 -13.49
CA VAL A 220 5.36 5.39 -13.85
C VAL A 220 4.16 5.83 -13.02
N GLY A 221 4.33 5.89 -11.70
CA GLY A 221 3.29 6.26 -10.75
C GLY A 221 2.76 7.67 -10.96
N GLY A 222 3.63 8.63 -11.26
CA GLY A 222 3.27 10.02 -11.55
C GLY A 222 2.42 10.15 -12.81
N ILE A 223 2.77 9.47 -13.90
CA ILE A 223 1.98 9.47 -15.13
C ILE A 223 0.59 8.86 -14.87
N ILE A 224 0.55 7.69 -14.21
CA ILE A 224 -0.71 7.02 -13.88
C ILE A 224 -1.56 7.89 -12.96
N ALA A 225 -0.95 8.53 -11.95
CA ALA A 225 -1.65 9.40 -11.04
C ALA A 225 -2.23 10.63 -11.73
N ILE A 226 -1.46 11.30 -12.59
CA ILE A 226 -1.94 12.47 -13.35
C ILE A 226 -3.11 12.08 -14.25
N LEU A 227 -2.94 11.04 -15.08
CA LEU A 227 -3.99 10.59 -15.99
C LEU A 227 -5.23 10.10 -15.24
N GLY A 228 -5.04 9.35 -14.15
CA GLY A 228 -6.11 8.83 -13.32
C GLY A 228 -6.87 9.94 -12.61
N VAL A 229 -6.17 10.93 -12.04
CA VAL A 229 -6.80 12.07 -11.35
C VAL A 229 -7.57 12.92 -12.35
N LEU A 230 -7.02 13.16 -13.55
CA LEU A 230 -7.74 13.84 -14.64
C LEU A 230 -8.99 13.06 -15.06
N PHE A 231 -8.87 11.74 -15.24
CA PHE A 231 -10.00 10.88 -15.57
C PHE A 231 -11.10 10.98 -14.50
N VAL A 232 -10.73 10.79 -13.23
CA VAL A 232 -11.66 10.83 -12.09
C VAL A 232 -12.36 12.20 -12.00
N ALA A 233 -11.60 13.28 -12.19
CA ALA A 233 -12.09 14.65 -12.09
C ALA A 233 -13.01 15.07 -13.25
N LEU A 234 -12.72 14.61 -14.48
CA LEU A 234 -13.46 15.04 -15.68
C LEU A 234 -14.60 14.09 -16.05
N ILE A 235 -14.36 12.78 -15.93
CA ILE A 235 -15.22 11.72 -16.47
C ILE A 235 -15.74 10.79 -15.37
N GLY A 236 -14.86 10.31 -14.50
CA GLY A 236 -15.16 9.23 -13.55
C GLY A 236 -16.34 9.52 -12.64
N TRP A 237 -16.52 10.78 -12.21
CA TRP A 237 -17.67 11.16 -11.39
C TRP A 237 -19.03 10.96 -12.06
N ARG A 238 -19.10 10.92 -13.40
CA ARG A 238 -20.34 10.69 -14.16
C ARG A 238 -20.81 9.23 -14.09
N LEU A 239 -19.90 8.30 -13.79
CA LEU A 239 -20.19 6.88 -13.64
C LEU A 239 -20.74 6.52 -12.26
N ILE A 240 -20.69 7.45 -11.31
CA ILE A 240 -21.19 7.24 -9.95
C ILE A 240 -22.72 7.22 -10.01
N PRO A 241 -23.38 6.15 -9.52
CA PRO A 241 -24.82 6.09 -9.45
C PRO A 241 -25.37 7.30 -8.70
N LYS A 242 -26.30 8.03 -9.32
CA LYS A 242 -26.91 9.23 -8.76
C LYS A 242 -28.00 8.91 -7.74
N GLU A 243 -27.84 7.85 -6.95
CA GLU A 243 -28.90 7.47 -6.03
C GLU A 243 -29.23 8.65 -5.11
N SER A 244 -30.52 9.01 -5.23
CA SER A 244 -31.15 10.19 -4.68
C SER A 244 -31.18 10.08 -3.16
N TYR A 245 -30.30 10.80 -2.48
CA TYR A 245 -30.57 11.14 -1.09
C TYR A 245 -31.78 12.09 -1.06
N LYS A 246 -32.95 11.52 -0.76
CA LYS A 246 -34.02 12.22 -0.05
C LYS A 246 -33.58 12.51 1.37
#